data_AF-A0A7J7S9M6-F1
#
_entry.id   AF-A0A7J7S9M6-F1
#
_cell.length_a   1.000
_cell.length_b   1.000
_cell.length_c   1.000
_cell.angle_alpha   90.00
_cell.angle_beta   90.00
_cell.angle_gamma   90.00
#
_symmetry.space_group_name_H-M   'P 1'
#
loop_
_entity.id
_entity.type
_entity.pdbx_description
1 polymer ?
#
loop_
_entity_poly.entity_id
_entity_poly.type
_entity_poly.pdbx_seq_one_letter_code
_entity_poly.pdbx_strand_id
1 'polypeptide(L)'
;MPDTFNSWFLITLLHVWMCLVRMKQEGRSGKYMCRVIVHFMWEDVEQRGRVMGVNPYILKKNMMVMTNNFYAAILGYDEGILSDDHGLAAALWRTFFNQKCEDPRQLELLVEYVRKQIQYLDSMNGEDLLLTGEVSWRPLVEKNPQSILKPHSPVYNDEGL
;
A
#
# COMPACT_ATOMS: atom_id res chain seq x y z
N MET A 1 -6.35 -4.89 -14.17
CA MET A 1 -6.59 -6.13 -13.39
C MET A 1 -8.09 -6.43 -13.37
N PRO A 2 -8.51 -7.70 -13.30
CA PRO A 2 -9.93 -8.04 -13.15
C PRO A 2 -10.46 -7.59 -11.80
N ASP A 3 -11.72 -7.16 -11.72
CA ASP A 3 -12.34 -6.76 -10.45
C ASP A 3 -12.69 -8.00 -9.62
N THR A 4 -11.79 -8.36 -8.70
CA THR A 4 -11.89 -9.57 -7.87
C THR A 4 -11.39 -9.29 -6.46
N PHE A 5 -11.80 -10.14 -5.51
CA PHE A 5 -11.30 -10.09 -4.13
C PHE A 5 -9.76 -10.14 -4.06
N ASN A 6 -9.12 -10.95 -4.89
CA ASN A 6 -7.67 -11.03 -4.94
C ASN A 6 -7.03 -9.74 -5.49
N SER A 7 -7.58 -9.19 -6.57
CA SER A 7 -7.09 -7.90 -7.11
C SER A 7 -7.22 -6.77 -6.09
N TRP A 8 -8.36 -6.69 -5.41
CA TRP A 8 -8.57 -5.76 -4.31
C TRP A 8 -7.51 -5.95 -3.21
N PHE A 9 -7.28 -7.19 -2.76
CA PHE A 9 -6.27 -7.49 -1.75
C PHE A 9 -4.86 -7.06 -2.16
N LEU A 10 -4.44 -7.34 -3.40
CA LEU A 10 -3.11 -6.96 -3.88
C LEU A 10 -2.93 -5.44 -3.96
N ILE A 11 -3.97 -4.72 -4.39
CA ILE A 11 -3.97 -3.25 -4.39
C ILE A 11 -3.88 -2.72 -2.96
N THR A 12 -4.71 -3.22 -2.04
CA THR A 12 -4.68 -2.84 -0.62
C THR A 12 -3.32 -3.13 0.00
N LEU A 13 -2.75 -4.31 -0.26
CA LEU A 13 -1.43 -4.72 0.21
C LEU A 13 -0.33 -3.74 -0.21
N LEU A 14 -0.32 -3.29 -1.47
CA LEU A 14 0.66 -2.33 -1.96
C LEU A 14 0.55 -0.99 -1.22
N HIS A 15 -0.67 -0.47 -1.03
CA HIS A 15 -0.88 0.80 -0.33
C HIS A 15 -0.55 0.69 1.16
N VAL A 16 -0.96 -0.40 1.81
CA VAL A 16 -0.59 -0.69 3.20
C VAL A 16 0.92 -0.74 3.33
N TRP A 17 1.63 -1.46 2.45
CA TRP A 17 3.09 -1.51 2.48
C TRP A 17 3.73 -0.11 2.40
N MET A 18 3.26 0.76 1.49
CA MET A 18 3.76 2.13 1.39
C MET A 18 3.53 2.93 2.69
N CYS A 19 2.36 2.77 3.33
CA CYS A 19 2.11 3.35 4.65
C CYS A 19 3.06 2.79 5.73
N LEU A 20 3.33 1.48 5.72
CA LEU A 20 4.26 0.86 6.66
C LEU A 20 5.68 1.40 6.49
N VAL A 21 6.16 1.56 5.26
CA VAL A 21 7.49 2.15 4.98
C VAL A 21 7.58 3.55 5.59
N ARG A 22 6.57 4.39 5.39
CA ARG A 22 6.54 5.74 5.95
C ARG A 22 6.46 5.73 7.48
N MET A 23 5.56 4.94 8.06
CA MET A 23 5.35 4.88 9.51
C MET A 23 6.56 4.32 10.27
N LYS A 24 7.33 3.39 9.69
CA LYS A 24 8.53 2.84 10.35
C LYS A 24 9.59 3.91 10.69
N GLN A 25 9.56 5.05 10.01
CA GLN A 25 10.48 6.18 10.25
C GLN A 25 10.15 6.93 11.57
N GLU A 26 8.92 6.81 12.07
CA GLU A 26 8.41 7.52 13.27
C GLU A 26 8.71 6.80 14.60
N GLY A 27 9.85 6.10 14.67
CA GLY A 27 10.34 5.49 15.90
C GLY A 27 9.37 4.49 16.56
N ARG A 28 9.09 4.67 17.86
CA ARG A 28 8.25 3.74 18.63
C ARG A 28 6.77 3.85 18.26
N SER A 29 6.24 5.07 18.14
CA SER A 29 4.85 5.34 17.77
C SER A 29 4.55 4.80 16.38
N GLY A 30 5.47 5.02 15.43
CA GLY A 30 5.40 4.45 14.09
C GLY A 30 5.35 2.92 14.06
N LYS A 31 6.19 2.24 14.84
CA LYS A 31 6.16 0.78 14.98
C LYS A 31 4.86 0.27 15.57
N TYR A 32 4.28 0.98 16.54
CA TYR A 32 2.96 0.66 17.07
C TYR A 32 1.90 0.81 15.99
N MET A 33 1.89 1.93 15.27
CA MET A 33 0.96 2.19 14.17
C MET A 33 1.04 1.12 13.08
N CYS A 34 2.25 0.68 12.70
CA CYS A 34 2.43 -0.42 11.75
C CYS A 34 1.68 -1.70 12.17
N ARG A 35 1.69 -2.05 13.46
CA ARG A 35 0.95 -3.22 13.97
C ARG A 35 -0.55 -3.02 13.85
N VAL A 36 -1.03 -1.81 14.16
CA VAL A 36 -2.45 -1.45 14.08
C VAL A 36 -2.96 -1.50 12.63
N ILE A 37 -2.21 -0.92 11.69
CA ILE A 37 -2.55 -0.93 10.26
C ILE A 37 -2.66 -2.38 9.73
N VAL A 38 -1.68 -3.23 10.04
CA VAL A 38 -1.69 -4.63 9.60
C VAL A 38 -2.85 -5.39 10.23
N HIS A 39 -3.16 -5.14 11.51
CA HIS A 39 -4.30 -5.75 12.18
C HIS A 39 -5.62 -5.42 11.47
N PHE A 40 -5.90 -4.14 11.24
CA PHE A 40 -7.14 -3.71 10.57
C PHE A 40 -7.21 -4.15 9.10
N MET A 41 -6.07 -4.22 8.40
CA MET A 41 -6.03 -4.80 7.06
C MET A 41 -6.56 -6.24 7.06
N TRP A 42 -6.13 -7.07 8.02
CA TRP A 42 -6.59 -8.46 8.10
C TRP A 42 -8.04 -8.58 8.55
N GLU A 43 -8.51 -7.70 9.44
CA GLU A 43 -9.93 -7.64 9.80
C GLU A 43 -10.79 -7.29 8.57
N ASP A 44 -10.38 -6.34 7.73
CA ASP A 44 -11.11 -5.97 6.51
C ASP A 44 -11.12 -7.14 5.48
N VAL A 45 -10.01 -7.85 5.35
CA VAL A 45 -9.94 -9.08 4.53
C VAL A 45 -10.95 -10.13 5.01
N GLU A 46 -11.01 -10.39 6.32
CA GLU A 46 -11.93 -11.37 6.90
C GLU A 46 -13.39 -10.91 6.77
N GLN A 47 -13.67 -9.64 7.04
CA GLN A 47 -15.02 -9.08 6.93
C GLN A 47 -15.53 -9.13 5.50
N ARG A 48 -14.73 -8.71 4.52
CA ARG A 48 -15.12 -8.78 3.09
C ARG A 48 -15.33 -10.21 2.61
N GLY A 49 -14.46 -11.14 3.03
CA GLY A 49 -14.65 -12.56 2.73
C GLY A 49 -16.00 -13.09 3.24
N ARG A 50 -16.41 -12.69 4.45
CA ARG A 50 -17.71 -13.02 5.02
C ARG A 50 -18.87 -12.37 4.25
N VAL A 51 -18.77 -11.08 3.92
CA VAL A 51 -19.81 -10.36 3.16
C VAL A 51 -20.01 -10.94 1.76
N MET A 52 -18.94 -11.41 1.12
CA MET A 52 -18.98 -12.11 -0.17
C MET A 52 -19.55 -13.54 -0.08
N GLY A 53 -19.95 -14.01 1.11
CA GLY A 53 -20.53 -15.33 1.31
C GLY A 53 -19.53 -16.48 1.15
N VAL A 54 -18.23 -16.22 1.26
CA VAL A 54 -17.21 -17.27 1.18
C VAL A 54 -17.34 -18.19 2.38
N ASN A 55 -17.36 -19.49 2.14
CA ASN A 55 -17.41 -20.48 3.22
C ASN A 55 -16.27 -20.24 4.23
N PRO A 56 -16.53 -20.19 5.56
CA PRO A 56 -15.51 -19.88 6.56
C PRO A 56 -14.26 -20.78 6.53
N TYR A 57 -14.42 -22.07 6.21
CA TYR A 57 -13.30 -22.99 6.08
C TYR A 57 -12.42 -22.64 4.88
N ILE A 58 -13.03 -22.32 3.74
CA ILE A 58 -12.33 -21.90 2.52
C ILE A 58 -11.66 -20.54 2.76
N LEU A 59 -12.34 -19.60 3.42
CA LEU A 59 -11.81 -18.29 3.76
C LEU A 59 -10.54 -18.44 4.60
N LYS A 60 -10.57 -19.25 5.67
CA LYS A 60 -9.40 -19.51 6.51
C LYS A 60 -8.22 -20.09 5.72
N LYS A 61 -8.48 -21.04 4.79
CA LYS A 61 -7.44 -21.60 3.92
C LYS A 61 -6.86 -20.53 2.98
N ASN A 62 -7.71 -19.71 2.37
CA ASN A 62 -7.28 -18.63 1.48
C ASN A 62 -6.48 -17.57 2.24
N MET A 63 -6.88 -17.21 3.46
CA MET A 63 -6.14 -16.28 4.32
C MET A 63 -4.72 -16.75 4.57
N MET A 64 -4.48 -18.06 4.78
CA MET A 64 -3.13 -18.60 4.93
C MET A 64 -2.26 -18.37 3.69
N VAL A 65 -2.82 -18.55 2.49
CA VAL A 65 -2.14 -18.26 1.23
C VAL A 65 -1.89 -16.76 1.07
N MET A 66 -2.88 -15.94 1.42
CA MET A 66 -2.77 -14.47 1.38
C MET A 66 -1.70 -13.96 2.35
N THR A 67 -1.54 -14.58 3.53
CA THR A 67 -0.47 -14.25 4.48
C THR A 67 0.91 -14.53 3.88
N ASN A 68 1.09 -15.65 3.19
CA ASN A 68 2.35 -15.93 2.50
C ASN A 68 2.62 -14.90 1.39
N ASN A 69 1.59 -14.56 0.60
CA ASN A 69 1.69 -13.52 -0.42
C ASN A 69 2.02 -12.14 0.18
N PHE A 70 1.44 -11.80 1.34
CA PHE A 70 1.72 -10.57 2.07
C PHE A 70 3.21 -10.46 2.43
N TYR A 71 3.79 -11.49 3.05
CA TYR A 71 5.20 -11.46 3.43
C TYR A 71 6.15 -11.46 2.22
N ALA A 72 5.86 -12.28 1.21
CA ALA A 72 6.66 -12.33 -0.01
C ALA A 72 6.63 -10.98 -0.75
N ALA A 73 5.47 -10.33 -0.83
CA ALA A 73 5.32 -9.03 -1.45
C ALA A 73 6.07 -7.95 -0.69
N ILE A 74 5.95 -7.87 0.64
CA ILE A 74 6.67 -6.88 1.45
C ILE A 74 8.17 -7.01 1.25
N LEU A 75 8.72 -8.23 1.32
CA LEU A 75 10.15 -8.45 1.09
C LEU A 75 10.56 -8.01 -0.31
N GLY A 76 9.79 -8.38 -1.33
CA GLY A 76 10.08 -7.99 -2.71
C GLY A 76 9.98 -6.48 -2.95
N TYR A 77 9.03 -5.80 -2.31
CA TYR A 77 8.89 -4.35 -2.44
C TYR A 77 9.97 -3.59 -1.66
N ASP A 78 10.32 -4.04 -0.45
CA ASP A 78 11.44 -3.48 0.33
C ASP A 78 12.77 -3.61 -0.44
N GLU A 79 13.04 -4.77 -1.06
CA GLU A 79 14.23 -4.96 -1.91
C GLU A 79 14.16 -4.10 -3.19
N GLY A 80 13.00 -4.08 -3.85
CA GLY A 80 12.79 -3.31 -5.08
C GLY A 80 12.95 -1.81 -4.89
N ILE A 81 12.40 -1.25 -3.81
CA ILE A 81 12.49 0.20 -3.57
C ILE A 81 13.91 0.64 -3.22
N LEU A 82 14.69 -0.20 -2.53
CA LEU A 82 16.08 0.08 -2.14
C LEU A 82 17.09 -0.17 -3.28
N SER A 83 16.68 -0.82 -4.36
CA SER A 83 17.51 -1.12 -5.52
C SER A 83 17.22 -0.15 -6.68
N ASP A 84 16.91 -0.67 -7.86
CA ASP A 84 16.62 0.08 -9.07
C ASP A 84 15.21 -0.23 -9.60
N ASP A 85 14.82 0.45 -10.67
CA ASP A 85 13.48 0.27 -11.24
C ASP A 85 13.30 -1.13 -11.85
N HIS A 86 14.36 -1.83 -12.24
CA HIS A 86 14.26 -3.23 -12.67
C HIS A 86 13.90 -4.15 -11.51
N GLY A 87 14.54 -3.97 -10.35
CA GLY A 87 14.23 -4.73 -9.14
C GLY A 87 12.78 -4.52 -8.69
N LEU A 88 12.34 -3.26 -8.63
CA LEU A 88 10.96 -2.91 -8.29
C LEU A 88 9.95 -3.44 -9.32
N ALA A 89 10.25 -3.28 -10.61
CA ALA A 89 9.43 -3.83 -11.69
C ALA A 89 9.30 -5.35 -11.57
N ALA A 90 10.38 -6.06 -11.27
CA ALA A 90 10.35 -7.51 -11.10
C ALA A 90 9.46 -7.94 -9.94
N ALA A 91 9.50 -7.23 -8.80
CA ALA A 91 8.62 -7.50 -7.66
C ALA A 91 7.14 -7.25 -8.00
N LEU A 92 6.84 -6.11 -8.63
CA LEU A 92 5.48 -5.76 -9.05
C LEU A 92 4.95 -6.72 -10.12
N TRP A 93 5.79 -7.14 -11.05
CA TRP A 93 5.45 -8.10 -12.10
C TRP A 93 5.07 -9.47 -11.56
N ARG A 94 5.82 -9.99 -10.58
CA ARG A 94 5.48 -11.25 -9.92
C ARG A 94 4.13 -11.17 -9.19
N THR A 95 3.87 -10.05 -8.52
CA THR A 95 2.69 -9.91 -7.66
C THR A 95 1.42 -9.54 -8.43
N PHE A 96 1.46 -8.48 -9.24
CA PHE A 96 0.27 -7.93 -9.91
C PHE A 96 -0.05 -8.59 -11.23
N PHE A 97 0.98 -9.01 -11.95
CA PHE A 97 0.86 -9.56 -13.31
C PHE A 97 0.97 -11.08 -13.32
N ASN A 98 1.19 -11.73 -12.16
CA ASN A 98 1.39 -13.18 -12.06
C ASN A 98 2.43 -13.68 -13.09
N GLN A 99 3.53 -12.93 -13.23
CA GLN A 99 4.59 -13.20 -14.20
C GLN A 99 4.14 -13.18 -15.67
N LYS A 100 3.01 -12.52 -15.96
CA LYS A 100 2.43 -12.38 -17.30
C LYS A 100 2.03 -10.94 -17.54
N CYS A 101 2.85 -10.22 -18.30
CA CYS A 101 2.58 -8.84 -18.67
C CYS A 101 2.65 -8.74 -20.20
N GLU A 102 1.50 -8.51 -20.83
CA GLU A 102 1.42 -8.39 -22.30
C GLU A 102 1.88 -7.01 -22.76
N ASP A 103 1.64 -5.97 -21.96
CA ASP A 103 2.06 -4.59 -22.23
C ASP A 103 3.01 -4.07 -21.14
N PRO A 104 4.33 -4.02 -21.40
CA PRO A 104 5.33 -3.53 -20.44
C PRO A 104 5.06 -2.11 -19.93
N ARG A 105 4.33 -1.27 -20.69
CA ARG A 105 3.98 0.10 -20.28
C ARG A 105 3.10 0.12 -19.03
N GLN A 106 2.29 -0.94 -18.82
CA GLN A 106 1.47 -1.06 -17.61
C GLN A 106 2.34 -1.31 -16.37
N LEU A 107 3.43 -2.06 -16.53
CA LEU A 107 4.38 -2.30 -15.46
C LEU A 107 5.19 -1.04 -15.15
N GLU A 108 5.67 -0.36 -16.20
CA GLU A 108 6.35 0.93 -16.08
C GLU A 108 5.48 1.97 -15.33
N LEU A 109 4.21 2.12 -15.71
CA LEU A 109 3.27 3.01 -15.04
C LEU A 109 3.11 2.68 -13.55
N LEU A 110 3.10 1.39 -13.19
CA LEU A 110 2.98 0.97 -11.79
C LEU A 110 4.26 1.23 -11.00
N VAL A 111 5.44 1.06 -11.62
CA VAL A 111 6.73 1.43 -11.02
C VAL A 111 6.78 2.93 -10.75
N GLU A 112 6.44 3.75 -11.76
CA GLU A 112 6.38 5.20 -11.63
C GLU A 112 5.42 5.61 -10.51
N TYR A 113 4.24 5.00 -10.46
CA TYR A 113 3.27 5.22 -9.39
C TYR A 113 3.87 4.97 -8.01
N VAL A 114 4.49 3.80 -7.80
CA VAL A 114 5.06 3.44 -6.49
C VAL A 114 6.16 4.41 -6.08
N ARG A 115 7.09 4.73 -6.99
CA ARG A 115 8.16 5.71 -6.72
C ARG A 115 7.59 7.07 -6.33
N LYS A 116 6.60 7.52 -7.08
CA LYS A 116 5.92 8.79 -6.87
C LYS A 116 5.17 8.85 -5.53
N GLN A 117 4.51 7.77 -5.14
CA GLN A 117 3.82 7.71 -3.84
C GLN A 117 4.81 7.70 -2.68
N ILE A 118 5.86 6.88 -2.73
CA ILE A 118 6.87 6.83 -1.66
C ILE A 118 7.50 8.20 -1.45
N GLN A 119 7.92 8.86 -2.54
CA GLN A 119 8.47 10.22 -2.46
C GLN A 119 7.47 11.20 -1.84
N TYR A 120 6.18 11.09 -2.20
CA TYR A 120 5.14 11.97 -1.66
C TYR A 120 4.88 11.71 -0.17
N LEU A 121 4.76 10.44 0.23
CA LEU A 121 4.57 10.04 1.63
C LEU A 121 5.74 10.48 2.51
N ASP A 122 6.98 10.34 2.02
CA ASP A 122 8.18 10.80 2.73
C ASP A 122 8.20 12.32 2.95
N SER A 123 7.52 13.09 2.10
CA SER A 123 7.37 14.55 2.27
C SER A 123 6.34 14.96 3.32
N MET A 124 5.49 14.03 3.79
CA MET A 124 4.46 14.31 4.79
C MET A 124 5.04 14.38 6.20
N ASN A 125 4.45 15.23 7.05
CA ASN A 125 4.79 15.31 8.46
C ASN A 125 4.33 14.04 9.20
N GLY A 126 5.25 13.41 9.93
CA GLY A 126 5.00 12.16 10.63
C GLY A 126 4.13 12.28 11.87
N GLU A 127 4.27 13.38 12.61
CA GLU A 127 3.45 13.68 13.79
C GLU A 127 2.00 13.90 13.38
N ASP A 128 1.78 14.68 12.32
CA ASP A 128 0.45 14.90 11.74
C ASP A 128 -0.17 13.57 11.30
N LEU A 129 0.59 12.73 10.57
CA LEU A 129 0.13 11.41 10.14
C LEU A 129 -0.22 10.49 11.29
N LEU A 130 0.57 10.49 12.37
CA LEU A 130 0.31 9.68 13.56
C LEU A 130 -0.93 10.16 14.31
N LEU A 131 -1.19 11.46 14.29
CA LEU A 131 -2.32 12.08 14.99
C LEU A 131 -3.63 11.91 14.22
N THR A 132 -3.63 12.15 12.90
CA THR A 132 -4.85 12.16 12.08
C THR A 132 -5.12 10.82 11.39
N GLY A 133 -4.08 10.06 11.05
CA GLY A 133 -4.18 8.87 10.21
C GLY A 133 -4.55 9.18 8.75
N GLU A 134 -4.57 10.45 8.34
CA GLU A 134 -5.00 10.87 7.00
C GLU A 134 -3.87 10.71 5.99
N VAL A 135 -4.00 9.72 5.10
CA VAL A 135 -3.07 9.51 3.99
C VAL A 135 -3.73 9.93 2.69
N SER A 136 -3.19 10.96 2.05
CA SER A 136 -3.55 11.35 0.69
C SER A 136 -2.67 10.62 -0.33
N TRP A 137 -3.25 10.29 -1.48
CA TRP A 137 -2.57 9.57 -2.55
C TRP A 137 -2.55 10.40 -3.83
N ARG A 138 -1.41 10.39 -4.52
CA ARG A 138 -1.34 10.98 -5.86
C ARG A 138 -2.09 10.09 -6.86
N PRO A 139 -2.68 10.64 -7.94
CA PRO A 139 -3.41 9.83 -8.90
C PRO A 139 -2.46 8.91 -9.69
N LEU A 140 -2.98 7.77 -10.19
CA LEU A 140 -2.19 6.82 -10.98
C LEU A 140 -1.59 7.50 -12.23
N VAL A 141 -2.44 8.17 -13.01
CA VAL A 141 -2.05 8.95 -14.18
C VAL A 141 -2.13 10.42 -13.84
N GLU A 142 -1.01 11.14 -13.98
CA GLU A 142 -0.96 12.58 -13.78
C GLU A 142 -0.95 13.33 -15.10
N LYS A 143 -1.92 14.23 -15.27
CA LYS A 143 -1.94 15.15 -16.41
C LYS A 143 -0.99 16.34 -16.20
N ASN A 144 -0.67 16.68 -14.95
CA ASN A 144 0.24 17.76 -14.59
C ASN A 144 1.16 17.35 -13.42
N PRO A 145 2.42 16.94 -13.68
CA PRO A 145 3.30 16.35 -12.68
C PRO A 145 3.77 17.31 -11.57
N GLN A 146 3.51 18.62 -11.72
CA GLN A 146 3.92 19.65 -10.74
C GLN A 146 2.84 20.00 -9.71
N SER A 147 1.60 19.52 -9.84
CA SER A 147 0.46 20.10 -9.09
C SER A 147 0.33 19.66 -7.63
N ILE A 148 1.03 18.62 -7.17
CA ILE A 148 0.88 18.05 -5.80
C ILE A 148 2.21 18.05 -5.03
N LEU A 149 3.19 18.85 -5.46
CA LEU A 149 4.52 18.87 -4.83
C LEU A 149 4.54 19.41 -3.38
N LYS A 150 3.42 19.91 -2.86
CA LYS A 150 3.30 20.36 -1.48
C LYS A 150 2.13 19.64 -0.79
N PRO A 151 2.40 18.82 0.24
CA PRO A 151 1.33 18.32 1.10
C PRO A 151 0.60 19.51 1.74
N HIS A 152 -0.73 19.48 1.73
CA HIS A 152 -1.53 20.47 2.44
C HIS A 152 -1.33 20.25 3.94
N SER A 153 -0.93 21.29 4.67
CA SER A 153 -0.87 21.23 6.13
C SER A 153 -2.29 21.01 6.67
N PRO A 154 -2.48 20.07 7.63
CA PRO A 154 -3.76 19.92 8.30
C PRO A 154 -4.13 21.23 9.01
N VAL A 155 -5.39 21.64 8.88
CA VAL A 155 -5.92 22.78 9.63
C VAL A 155 -6.41 22.23 10.96
N TYR A 156 -5.61 22.42 12.01
CA TYR A 156 -6.04 22.14 13.38
C TYR A 156 -7.04 23.22 13.80
N ASN A 157 -8.28 22.82 14.07
CA ASN A 157 -9.20 23.68 14.80
C ASN A 157 -8.78 23.62 16.27
N ASP A 158 -8.11 24.67 16.75
CA ASP A 158 -7.70 24.84 18.15
C ASP A 158 -8.90 25.02 19.12
N GLU A 159 -10.15 24.82 18.69
CA GLU A 159 -11.36 24.99 19.53
C GLU A 159 -11.81 23.71 20.24
N GLY A 160 -10.87 22.85 20.64
CA GLY A 160 -11.21 21.53 21.19
C GLY A 160 -10.31 21.04 22.31
N LEU A 161 -10.13 21.83 23.38
CA LEU A 161 -10.02 21.40 24.79
C LEU A 161 -10.02 22.60 25.73
#